data_AF-A0A081PVK2-F1
#
_entry.id   AF-A0A081PVK2-F1
#
_cell.length_a   1.000
_cell.length_b   1.000
_cell.length_c   1.000
_cell.angle_alpha   90.00
_cell.angle_beta   90.00
_cell.angle_gamma   90.00
#
_symmetry.space_group_name_H-M   'P 1'
#
loop_
_entity.id
_entity.type
_entity.pdbx_description
1 polymer ?
#
loop_
_entity_poly.entity_id
_entity_poly.type
_entity_poly.pdbx_seq_one_letter_code
_entity_poly.pdbx_strand_id
1 'polypeptide(L)'
;MEKLLETLQAGLHRSKSSQTVASLEASDCERDDALSTLTGLVEAFSRVKEASSKEAYDKLSKLFKNYAGLTSMSYEKETEAINHLLKELKDTDYQTALSTLHLTTHVETLTKAQAQFEKAYKERLAEQKGKAPSQNKEVRAKLQEIYDFLVDFTAINAYAYPDKKHYADLRDRLNAIRSRYKKRKPSKKIAPTQPEEAK
;
A
#
# COMPACT_ATOMS: atom_id res chain seq x y z
N MET A 1 -30.34 -7.82 6.41
CA MET A 1 -29.88 -6.41 6.43
C MET A 1 -28.64 -6.25 7.30
N GLU A 2 -28.66 -6.72 8.56
CA GLU A 2 -27.55 -6.62 9.52
C GLU A 2 -26.19 -7.11 9.00
N LYS A 3 -26.11 -8.36 8.51
CA LYS A 3 -24.88 -8.91 7.89
C LYS A 3 -24.35 -8.08 6.69
N LEU A 4 -25.24 -7.45 5.91
CA LEU A 4 -24.84 -6.59 4.78
C LEU A 4 -24.28 -5.26 5.28
N LEU A 5 -24.84 -4.71 6.36
CA LEU A 5 -24.33 -3.51 7.02
C LEU A 5 -22.97 -3.74 7.68
N GLU A 6 -22.81 -4.86 8.38
CA GLU A 6 -21.51 -5.27 8.96
C GLU A 6 -20.44 -5.39 7.87
N THR A 7 -20.76 -6.03 6.75
CA THR A 7 -19.85 -6.19 5.60
C THR A 7 -19.50 -4.83 4.99
N LEU A 8 -20.48 -3.95 4.80
CA LEU A 8 -20.26 -2.60 4.27
C LEU A 8 -19.41 -1.75 5.23
N GLN A 9 -19.67 -1.84 6.53
CA GLN A 9 -18.95 -1.10 7.56
C GLN A 9 -17.50 -1.56 7.67
N ALA A 10 -17.25 -2.87 7.66
CA ALA A 10 -15.90 -3.44 7.58
C ALA A 10 -15.16 -2.99 6.31
N GLY A 11 -15.88 -2.88 5.19
CA GLY A 11 -15.35 -2.36 3.92
C GLY A 11 -15.02 -0.86 3.93
N LEU A 12 -15.81 -0.05 4.64
CA LEU A 12 -15.63 1.41 4.76
C LEU A 12 -14.45 1.79 5.66
N HIS A 13 -14.19 1.03 6.73
CA HIS A 13 -13.02 1.26 7.59
C HIS A 13 -11.68 0.96 6.91
N ARG A 14 -11.70 0.32 5.74
CA ARG A 14 -10.51 -0.07 4.96
C ARG A 14 -10.05 1.01 3.95
N SER A 15 -10.55 2.25 4.04
CA SER A 15 -10.26 3.35 3.09
C SER A 15 -9.44 4.51 3.68
N LYS A 16 -8.45 4.22 4.53
CA LYS A 16 -7.33 5.14 4.78
C LYS A 16 -6.13 4.55 4.05
N SER A 17 -5.31 5.37 3.39
CA SER A 17 -4.00 5.01 2.81
C SER A 17 -3.42 3.83 3.58
N SER A 18 -3.39 2.64 2.96
CA SER A 18 -3.27 1.42 3.76
C SER A 18 -1.98 1.52 4.58
N GLN A 19 -2.06 1.33 5.88
CA GLN A 19 -0.90 1.42 6.77
C GLN A 19 0.23 0.50 6.30
N THR A 20 -0.14 -0.55 5.57
CA THR A 20 0.73 -1.47 4.81
C THR A 20 1.47 -0.82 3.63
N VAL A 21 0.91 0.18 2.93
CA VAL A 21 1.61 0.92 1.85
C VAL A 21 2.69 1.81 2.42
N ALA A 22 2.37 2.58 3.47
CA ALA A 22 3.38 3.41 4.15
C ALA A 22 4.48 2.54 4.79
N SER A 23 4.12 1.40 5.38
CA SER A 23 5.08 0.43 5.91
C SER A 23 5.91 -0.23 4.81
N LEU A 24 5.34 -0.50 3.64
CA LEU A 24 6.06 -1.10 2.51
C LEU A 24 7.08 -0.11 1.93
N GLU A 25 6.66 1.14 1.67
CA GLU A 25 7.55 2.20 1.17
C GLU A 25 8.68 2.50 2.16
N ALA A 26 8.40 2.50 3.46
CA ALA A 26 9.45 2.67 4.48
C ALA A 26 10.46 1.51 4.46
N SER A 27 10.00 0.26 4.40
CA SER A 27 10.89 -0.91 4.31
C SER A 27 11.67 -0.96 3.00
N ASP A 28 11.10 -0.44 1.92
CA ASP A 28 11.75 -0.30 0.62
C ASP A 28 12.88 0.73 0.65
N CYS A 29 12.63 1.92 1.22
CA CYS A 29 13.67 2.92 1.45
C CYS A 29 14.80 2.38 2.34
N GLU A 30 14.49 1.69 3.44
CA GLU A 30 15.51 1.09 4.31
C GLU A 30 16.38 0.05 3.59
N ARG A 31 15.79 -0.70 2.65
CA ARG A 31 16.51 -1.66 1.80
C ARG A 31 17.43 -0.94 0.82
N ASP A 32 16.93 0.08 0.13
CA ASP A 32 17.70 0.89 -0.81
C ASP A 32 18.87 1.58 -0.11
N ASP A 33 18.63 2.14 1.08
CA ASP A 33 19.65 2.77 1.91
C ASP A 33 20.72 1.77 2.34
N ALA A 34 20.33 0.55 2.74
CA ALA A 34 21.28 -0.50 3.12
C ALA A 34 22.15 -0.95 1.92
N LEU A 35 21.55 -1.08 0.73
CA LEU A 35 22.28 -1.46 -0.49
C LEU A 35 23.22 -0.35 -0.96
N SER A 36 22.75 0.90 -0.93
CA SER A 36 23.55 2.09 -1.24
C SER A 36 24.72 2.23 -0.27
N THR A 37 24.48 2.03 1.03
CA THR A 37 25.52 2.07 2.07
C THR A 37 26.58 1.01 1.83
N LEU A 38 26.18 -0.25 1.57
CA LEU A 38 27.13 -1.34 1.32
C LEU A 38 27.97 -1.06 0.06
N THR A 39 27.34 -0.59 -1.02
CA THR A 39 28.02 -0.27 -2.27
C THR A 39 29.00 0.90 -2.09
N GLY A 40 28.56 1.98 -1.43
CA GLY A 40 29.40 3.14 -1.14
C GLY A 40 30.60 2.81 -0.24
N LEU A 41 30.41 1.91 0.74
CA LEU A 41 31.51 1.43 1.57
C LEU A 41 32.53 0.62 0.76
N VAL A 42 32.07 -0.28 -0.12
CA VAL A 42 32.97 -1.00 -1.04
C VAL A 42 33.74 0.00 -1.91
N GLU A 43 33.08 1.01 -2.48
CA GLU A 43 33.73 2.05 -3.29
C GLU A 43 34.74 2.89 -2.50
N ALA A 44 34.52 3.14 -1.22
CA ALA A 44 35.46 3.87 -0.37
C ALA A 44 36.82 3.17 -0.25
N PHE A 45 36.86 1.83 -0.37
CA PHE A 45 38.11 1.07 -0.37
C PHE A 45 38.92 1.20 -1.67
N SER A 46 38.39 1.83 -2.72
CA SER A 46 39.09 2.04 -4.01
C SER A 46 40.43 2.78 -3.89
N ARG A 47 40.61 3.61 -2.85
CA ARG A 47 41.81 4.41 -2.62
C ARG A 47 42.74 3.84 -1.55
N VAL A 48 42.37 2.73 -0.92
CA VAL A 48 43.19 2.07 0.11
C VAL A 48 44.40 1.42 -0.56
N LYS A 49 45.59 1.70 -0.02
CA LYS A 49 46.88 1.26 -0.59
C LYS A 49 47.35 -0.10 -0.07
N GLU A 50 46.67 -0.66 0.92
CA GLU A 50 46.99 -1.97 1.47
C GLU A 50 46.63 -3.08 0.48
N ALA A 51 47.56 -4.01 0.24
CA ALA A 51 47.44 -5.02 -0.82
C ALA A 51 46.25 -5.97 -0.60
N SER A 52 46.05 -6.43 0.64
CA SER A 52 44.92 -7.30 1.05
C SER A 52 43.57 -6.62 0.79
N SER A 53 43.44 -5.37 1.22
CA SER A 53 42.23 -4.55 1.05
C SER A 53 41.94 -4.25 -0.42
N LYS A 54 42.98 -4.05 -1.25
CA LYS A 54 42.83 -3.81 -2.69
C LYS A 54 42.36 -5.05 -3.45
N GLU A 55 42.90 -6.23 -3.13
CA GLU A 55 42.45 -7.49 -3.75
C GLU A 55 41.01 -7.82 -3.36
N ALA A 56 40.64 -7.60 -2.09
CA ALA A 56 39.27 -7.75 -1.61
C ALA A 56 38.31 -6.80 -2.33
N TYR A 57 38.71 -5.53 -2.49
CA TYR A 57 37.96 -4.52 -3.25
C TYR A 57 37.79 -4.91 -4.72
N ASP A 58 38.84 -5.33 -5.41
CA ASP A 58 38.78 -5.67 -6.84
C ASP A 58 37.85 -6.85 -7.11
N LYS A 59 37.73 -7.80 -6.17
CA LYS A 59 36.75 -8.89 -6.23
C LYS A 59 35.33 -8.40 -6.02
N LEU A 60 35.07 -7.67 -4.94
CA LEU A 60 33.72 -7.19 -4.61
C LEU A 60 33.22 -6.18 -5.64
N SER A 61 34.05 -5.22 -6.06
CA SER A 61 33.65 -4.19 -7.03
C SER A 61 33.20 -4.77 -8.37
N LYS A 62 33.81 -5.87 -8.85
CA LYS A 62 33.37 -6.58 -10.05
C LYS A 62 31.98 -7.18 -9.88
N LEU A 63 31.70 -7.76 -8.72
CA LEU A 63 30.40 -8.34 -8.40
C LEU A 63 29.34 -7.23 -8.29
N PHE A 64 29.59 -6.17 -7.52
CA PHE A 64 28.65 -5.06 -7.33
C PHE A 64 28.33 -4.30 -8.64
N LYS A 65 29.26 -4.23 -9.60
CA LYS A 65 28.98 -3.63 -10.92
C LYS A 65 27.85 -4.32 -11.68
N ASN A 66 27.66 -5.63 -11.48
CA ASN A 66 26.56 -6.38 -12.10
C ASN A 66 25.19 -6.04 -11.50
N TYR A 67 25.19 -5.40 -10.33
CA TYR A 67 24.00 -5.02 -9.55
C TYR A 67 23.82 -3.50 -9.47
N ALA A 68 24.41 -2.74 -10.40
CA ALA A 68 24.24 -1.31 -10.48
C ALA A 68 22.81 -0.95 -10.97
N GLY A 69 22.18 0.03 -10.32
CA GLY A 69 20.88 0.58 -10.74
C GLY A 69 19.64 -0.20 -10.29
N LEU A 70 19.79 -1.15 -9.36
CA LEU A 70 18.69 -1.97 -8.85
C LEU A 70 17.54 -1.17 -8.22
N THR A 71 17.84 -0.09 -7.51
CA THR A 71 16.86 0.77 -6.82
C THR A 71 15.91 1.51 -7.76
N SER A 72 16.18 1.50 -9.08
CA SER A 72 15.29 2.08 -10.10
C SER A 72 14.33 1.06 -10.73
N MET A 73 14.44 -0.22 -10.34
CA MET A 73 13.66 -1.30 -10.92
C MET A 73 12.35 -1.54 -10.16
N SER A 74 11.52 -2.44 -10.69
CA SER A 74 10.34 -2.93 -9.96
C SER A 74 10.75 -3.77 -8.74
N TYR A 75 9.99 -3.68 -7.65
CA TYR A 75 10.18 -4.45 -6.41
C TYR A 75 10.50 -5.93 -6.58
N GLU A 76 9.86 -6.59 -7.55
CA GLU A 76 10.05 -8.03 -7.80
C GLU A 76 11.44 -8.32 -8.35
N LYS A 77 11.87 -7.55 -9.35
CA LYS A 77 13.19 -7.66 -9.97
C LYS A 77 14.30 -7.26 -9.00
N GLU A 78 14.07 -6.22 -8.22
CA GLU A 78 15.03 -5.78 -7.21
C GLU A 78 15.20 -6.83 -6.11
N THR A 79 14.07 -7.39 -5.62
CA THR A 79 14.08 -8.50 -4.64
C THR A 79 14.82 -9.71 -5.18
N GLU A 80 14.58 -10.10 -6.44
CA GLU A 80 15.26 -11.23 -7.07
C GLU A 80 16.77 -10.98 -7.17
N ALA A 81 17.17 -9.79 -7.61
CA ALA A 81 18.58 -9.41 -7.72
C ALA A 81 19.28 -9.34 -6.36
N ILE A 82 18.65 -8.76 -5.33
CA ILE A 82 19.20 -8.70 -3.96
C ILE A 82 19.32 -10.09 -3.37
N ASN A 83 18.33 -10.97 -3.57
CA ASN A 83 18.41 -12.35 -3.13
C ASN A 83 19.51 -13.14 -3.84
N HIS A 84 19.73 -12.87 -5.13
CA HIS A 84 20.84 -13.44 -5.88
C HIS A 84 22.20 -12.93 -5.37
N LEU A 85 22.33 -11.62 -5.15
CA LEU A 85 23.50 -10.99 -4.56
C LEU A 85 23.84 -11.58 -3.19
N LEU A 86 22.86 -11.69 -2.29
CA LEU A 86 23.04 -12.29 -0.96
C LEU A 86 23.39 -13.78 -1.02
N LYS A 87 23.05 -14.47 -2.11
CA LYS A 87 23.44 -15.86 -2.35
C LYS A 87 24.89 -15.95 -2.81
N GLU A 88 25.31 -15.13 -3.77
CA GLU A 88 26.71 -15.07 -4.23
C GLU A 88 27.65 -14.62 -3.11
N LEU A 89 27.24 -13.65 -2.28
CA LEU A 89 28.04 -13.18 -1.15
C LEU A 89 28.29 -14.26 -0.08
N LYS A 90 27.59 -15.40 -0.11
CA LYS A 90 27.86 -16.55 0.78
C LYS A 90 29.00 -17.43 0.31
N ASP A 91 29.48 -17.27 -0.92
CA ASP A 91 30.63 -18.03 -1.39
C ASP A 91 31.88 -17.68 -0.57
N THR A 92 32.71 -18.69 -0.31
CA THR A 92 33.84 -18.59 0.63
C THR A 92 34.83 -17.49 0.24
N ASP A 93 35.03 -17.28 -1.06
CA ASP A 93 35.94 -16.24 -1.58
C ASP A 93 35.45 -14.82 -1.26
N TYR A 94 34.14 -14.57 -1.37
CA TYR A 94 33.55 -13.26 -1.06
C TYR A 94 33.43 -13.05 0.46
N GLN A 95 33.13 -14.09 1.24
CA GLN A 95 33.13 -14.01 2.71
C GLN A 95 34.50 -13.63 3.28
N THR A 96 35.56 -14.16 2.69
CA THR A 96 36.94 -13.82 3.07
C THR A 96 37.23 -12.36 2.77
N ALA A 97 36.86 -11.87 1.57
CA ALA A 97 37.01 -10.47 1.18
C ALA A 97 36.19 -9.51 2.07
N LEU A 98 34.96 -9.88 2.41
CA LEU A 98 34.09 -9.12 3.32
C LEU A 98 34.67 -9.04 4.74
N SER A 99 35.29 -10.12 5.21
CA SER A 99 35.95 -10.17 6.51
C SER A 99 37.19 -9.27 6.55
N THR A 100 38.00 -9.29 5.49
CA THR A 100 39.17 -8.39 5.34
C THR A 100 38.78 -6.92 5.34
N LEU A 101 37.64 -6.56 4.75
CA LEU A 101 37.15 -5.18 4.69
C LEU A 101 36.20 -4.82 5.85
N HIS A 102 35.96 -5.73 6.80
CA HIS A 102 35.04 -5.55 7.92
C HIS A 102 33.60 -5.16 7.52
N LEU A 103 33.11 -5.67 6.39
CA LEU A 103 31.79 -5.35 5.82
C LEU A 103 30.69 -6.36 6.20
N THR A 104 31.01 -7.39 6.99
CA THR A 104 30.08 -8.46 7.36
C THR A 104 28.82 -7.94 8.05
N THR A 105 28.95 -6.95 8.92
CA THR A 105 27.82 -6.29 9.61
C THR A 105 26.86 -5.63 8.63
N HIS A 106 27.37 -5.01 7.57
CA HIS A 106 26.54 -4.35 6.55
C HIS A 106 25.78 -5.35 5.67
N VAL A 107 26.37 -6.51 5.39
CA VAL A 107 25.68 -7.61 4.70
C VAL A 107 24.54 -8.18 5.57
N GLU A 108 24.74 -8.29 6.88
CA GLU A 108 23.67 -8.67 7.80
C GLU A 108 22.54 -7.63 7.84
N THR A 109 22.86 -6.34 7.84
CA THR A 109 21.87 -5.26 7.77
C THR A 109 21.04 -5.34 6.49
N LEU A 110 21.68 -5.53 5.33
CA LEU A 110 20.98 -5.71 4.06
C LEU A 110 20.08 -6.96 4.07
N THR A 111 20.56 -8.06 4.64
CA THR A 111 19.78 -9.30 4.76
C THR A 111 18.52 -9.09 5.62
N LYS A 112 18.65 -8.33 6.73
CA LYS A 112 17.52 -8.00 7.60
C LYS A 112 16.51 -7.09 6.89
N ALA A 113 16.98 -6.05 6.20
CA ALA A 113 16.13 -5.13 5.44
C ALA A 113 15.36 -5.87 4.32
N GLN A 114 16.02 -6.75 3.58
CA GLN A 114 15.39 -7.59 2.55
C GLN A 114 14.28 -8.48 3.14
N ALA A 115 14.52 -9.12 4.28
CA ALA A 115 13.52 -9.95 4.94
C ALA A 115 12.31 -9.15 5.46
N GLN A 116 12.54 -7.93 5.96
CA GLN A 116 11.48 -7.02 6.38
C GLN A 116 10.62 -6.57 5.19
N PHE A 117 11.26 -6.20 4.08
CA PHE A 117 10.58 -5.85 2.85
C PHE A 117 9.70 -7.00 2.33
N GLU A 118 10.23 -8.22 2.24
CA GLU A 118 9.47 -9.39 1.77
C GLU A 118 8.25 -9.68 2.65
N LYS A 119 8.37 -9.48 3.96
CA LYS A 119 7.26 -9.62 4.90
C LYS A 119 6.18 -8.57 4.61
N ALA A 120 6.56 -7.29 4.54
CA ALA A 120 5.65 -6.19 4.23
C ALA A 120 4.96 -6.40 2.86
N TYR A 121 5.71 -6.88 1.86
CA TYR A 121 5.19 -7.17 0.52
C TYR A 121 4.14 -8.29 0.55
N LYS A 122 4.37 -9.38 1.29
CA LYS A 122 3.40 -10.46 1.46
C LYS A 122 2.13 -10.00 2.18
N GLU A 123 2.27 -9.19 3.24
CA GLU A 123 1.13 -8.60 3.95
C GLU A 123 0.30 -7.70 3.03
N ARG A 124 0.97 -6.91 2.19
CA ARG A 124 0.30 -6.07 1.18
C ARG A 124 -0.45 -6.91 0.15
N LEU A 125 0.14 -7.99 -0.36
CA LEU A 125 -0.53 -8.91 -1.28
C LEU A 125 -1.76 -9.57 -0.65
N ALA A 126 -1.68 -9.98 0.61
CA ALA A 126 -2.81 -10.53 1.35
C ALA A 126 -3.93 -9.49 1.55
N GLU A 127 -3.57 -8.24 1.87
CA GLU A 127 -4.53 -7.14 1.99
C GLU A 127 -5.20 -6.83 0.64
N GLN A 128 -4.44 -6.85 -0.47
CA GLN A 128 -4.97 -6.66 -1.81
C GLN A 128 -5.94 -7.79 -2.21
N LYS A 129 -5.59 -9.06 -1.92
CA LYS A 129 -6.50 -10.20 -2.13
C LYS A 129 -7.78 -10.09 -1.30
N GLY A 130 -7.69 -9.50 -0.09
CA GLY A 130 -8.85 -9.22 0.76
C GLY A 130 -9.66 -7.98 0.35
N LYS A 131 -9.16 -7.14 -0.57
CA LYS A 131 -9.95 -6.06 -1.20
C LYS A 131 -10.75 -6.70 -2.32
N ALA A 132 -11.99 -7.10 -2.06
CA ALA A 132 -12.95 -7.38 -3.11
C ALA A 132 -13.56 -6.05 -3.62
N PRO A 133 -13.11 -5.49 -4.77
CA PRO A 133 -13.63 -4.23 -5.29
C PRO A 133 -15.13 -4.31 -5.66
N SER A 134 -15.66 -5.51 -5.93
CA SER A 134 -17.06 -5.70 -6.32
C SER A 134 -18.03 -5.81 -5.14
N GLN A 135 -17.60 -6.37 -4.01
CA GLN A 135 -18.50 -6.69 -2.90
C GLN A 135 -19.14 -5.42 -2.29
N ASN A 136 -18.39 -4.34 -2.07
CA ASN A 136 -19.01 -3.13 -1.51
C ASN A 136 -20.01 -2.48 -2.46
N LYS A 137 -19.80 -2.57 -3.77
CA LYS A 137 -20.76 -2.05 -4.77
C LYS A 137 -22.01 -2.90 -4.81
N GLU A 138 -21.87 -4.22 -4.83
CA GLU A 138 -22.97 -5.18 -4.79
C GLU A 138 -23.74 -5.12 -3.47
N VAL A 139 -23.04 -5.04 -2.33
CA VAL A 139 -23.62 -4.90 -0.99
C VAL A 139 -24.38 -3.58 -0.87
N ARG A 140 -23.85 -2.47 -1.41
CA ARG A 140 -24.59 -1.20 -1.50
C ARG A 140 -25.84 -1.32 -2.36
N ALA A 141 -25.77 -1.97 -3.50
CA ALA A 141 -26.93 -2.18 -4.37
C ALA A 141 -28.03 -2.99 -3.66
N LYS A 142 -27.66 -4.11 -3.01
CA LYS A 142 -28.60 -4.94 -2.23
C LYS A 142 -29.19 -4.18 -1.04
N LEU A 143 -28.40 -3.37 -0.35
CA LEU A 143 -28.89 -2.51 0.74
C LEU A 143 -29.88 -1.45 0.24
N GLN A 144 -29.61 -0.87 -0.93
CA GLN A 144 -30.48 0.09 -1.57
C GLN A 144 -31.81 -0.56 -1.98
N GLU A 145 -31.76 -1.75 -2.57
CA GLU A 145 -32.96 -2.50 -2.96
C GLU A 145 -33.87 -2.82 -1.76
N ILE A 146 -33.29 -3.30 -0.65
CA ILE A 146 -34.05 -3.57 0.58
C ILE A 146 -34.64 -2.28 1.17
N TYR A 147 -33.88 -1.17 1.09
CA TYR A 147 -34.36 0.13 1.54
C TYR A 147 -35.52 0.65 0.67
N ASP A 148 -35.39 0.57 -0.64
CA ASP A 148 -36.42 1.02 -1.59
C ASP A 148 -37.70 0.18 -1.41
N PHE A 149 -37.57 -1.14 -1.24
CA PHE A 149 -38.69 -2.01 -0.89
C PHE A 149 -39.42 -1.57 0.38
N LEU A 150 -38.69 -1.20 1.45
CA LEU A 150 -39.31 -0.72 2.70
C LEU A 150 -40.06 0.60 2.50
N VAL A 151 -39.49 1.53 1.73
CA VAL A 151 -40.13 2.81 1.43
C VAL A 151 -41.41 2.60 0.64
N ASP A 152 -41.35 1.77 -0.41
CA ASP A 152 -42.52 1.47 -1.25
C ASP A 152 -43.59 0.72 -0.46
N PHE A 153 -43.19 -0.27 0.34
CA PHE A 153 -44.11 -1.00 1.23
C PHE A 153 -44.82 -0.04 2.19
N THR A 154 -44.11 0.89 2.83
CA THR A 154 -44.73 1.85 3.76
C THR A 154 -45.64 2.86 3.04
N ALA A 155 -45.27 3.30 1.83
CA ALA A 155 -46.10 4.19 1.02
C ALA A 155 -47.41 3.51 0.57
N ILE A 156 -47.33 2.26 0.10
CA ILE A 156 -48.48 1.46 -0.30
C ILE A 156 -49.41 1.22 0.89
N ASN A 157 -48.87 0.84 2.06
CA ASN A 157 -49.69 0.63 3.26
C ASN A 157 -50.32 1.92 3.79
N ALA A 158 -49.64 3.05 3.71
CA ALA A 158 -50.21 4.35 4.08
C ALA A 158 -51.37 4.76 3.15
N TYR A 159 -51.33 4.36 1.87
CA TYR A 159 -52.41 4.59 0.92
C TYR A 159 -53.57 3.62 1.10
N ALA A 160 -53.28 2.31 1.23
CA ALA A 160 -54.27 1.25 1.33
C ALA A 160 -55.03 1.24 2.67
N TYR A 161 -54.42 1.75 3.74
CA TYR A 161 -55.01 1.77 5.08
C TYR A 161 -54.95 3.17 5.70
N PRO A 162 -55.81 4.12 5.26
CA PRO A 162 -55.82 5.50 5.76
C PRO A 162 -56.08 5.61 7.27
N ASP A 163 -56.84 4.66 7.82
CA ASP A 163 -57.19 4.62 9.24
C ASP A 163 -55.98 4.32 10.14
N LYS A 164 -54.94 3.69 9.57
CA LYS A 164 -53.70 3.32 10.26
C LYS A 164 -52.66 4.42 10.15
N LYS A 165 -52.86 5.51 10.91
CA LYS A 165 -52.01 6.73 10.90
C LYS A 165 -50.50 6.47 11.08
N HIS A 166 -50.12 5.40 11.78
CA HIS A 166 -48.71 5.04 11.98
C HIS A 166 -47.94 4.78 10.67
N TYR A 167 -48.59 4.31 9.60
CA TYR A 167 -47.94 4.14 8.30
C TYR A 167 -47.66 5.48 7.62
N ALA A 168 -48.59 6.43 7.71
CA ALA A 168 -48.40 7.79 7.19
C ALA A 168 -47.28 8.53 7.95
N ASP A 169 -47.28 8.42 9.28
CA ASP A 169 -46.23 9.00 10.13
C ASP A 169 -44.85 8.42 9.81
N LEU A 170 -44.75 7.10 9.59
CA LEU A 170 -43.50 6.43 9.21
C LEU A 170 -43.02 6.89 7.83
N ARG A 171 -43.91 6.95 6.83
CA ARG A 171 -43.60 7.45 5.49
C ARG A 171 -43.05 8.88 5.55
N ASP A 172 -43.69 9.76 6.30
CA ASP A 172 -43.31 11.17 6.38
C ASP A 172 -41.97 11.34 7.11
N ARG A 173 -41.71 10.54 8.15
CA ARG A 173 -40.39 10.46 8.81
C ARG A 173 -39.30 10.00 7.86
N LEU A 174 -39.53 8.95 7.06
CA LEU A 174 -38.59 8.47 6.05
C LEU A 174 -38.29 9.54 4.99
N ASN A 175 -39.32 10.23 4.51
CA ASN A 175 -39.18 11.34 3.56
C ASN A 175 -38.42 12.54 4.13
N ALA A 176 -38.62 12.87 5.41
CA ALA A 176 -37.86 13.91 6.09
C ALA A 176 -36.37 13.55 6.21
N ILE A 177 -36.04 12.29 6.53
CA ILE A 177 -34.66 11.79 6.53
C ILE A 177 -34.07 11.86 5.13
N ARG A 178 -34.76 11.38 4.09
CA ARG A 178 -34.30 11.44 2.69
C ARG A 178 -33.98 12.87 2.27
N SER A 179 -34.85 13.83 2.61
CA SER A 179 -34.66 15.25 2.29
C SER A 179 -33.45 15.85 2.99
N ARG A 180 -33.19 15.48 4.26
CA ARG A 180 -32.00 15.93 5.01
C ARG A 180 -30.70 15.49 4.34
N TYR A 181 -30.60 14.24 3.90
CA TYR A 181 -29.37 13.72 3.29
C TYR A 181 -29.24 14.04 1.79
N LYS A 182 -30.34 14.24 1.06
CA LYS A 182 -30.31 14.74 -0.33
C LYS A 182 -29.66 16.13 -0.43
N LYS A 183 -29.91 16.99 0.56
CA LYS A 183 -29.31 18.34 0.66
C LYS A 183 -27.82 18.34 1.07
N ARG A 184 -27.28 17.21 1.54
CA ARG A 184 -25.89 17.07 2.03
C ARG A 184 -24.87 16.58 1.00
N LYS A 185 -25.25 16.34 -0.27
CA LYS A 185 -24.23 16.10 -1.32
C LYS A 185 -23.39 17.37 -1.48
N PRO A 186 -22.05 17.32 -1.36
CA PRO A 186 -21.24 18.52 -1.51
C PRO A 186 -21.40 19.02 -2.94
N SER A 187 -21.75 20.30 -3.09
CA SER A 187 -21.49 21.01 -4.32
C SER A 187 -20.00 20.83 -4.63
N LYS A 188 -19.68 20.28 -5.81
CA LYS A 188 -18.32 20.37 -6.36
C LYS A 188 -17.92 21.85 -6.26
N LYS A 189 -16.99 22.19 -5.37
CA LYS A 189 -16.31 23.49 -5.44
C LYS A 189 -15.55 23.48 -6.76
N ILE A 190 -16.09 24.19 -7.75
CA ILE A 190 -15.39 24.55 -8.96
C ILE A 190 -14.23 25.44 -8.50
N ALA A 191 -13.00 25.05 -8.82
CA ALA A 191 -11.81 25.86 -8.58
C ALA A 191 -11.94 27.20 -9.33
N PRO A 192 -11.47 28.33 -8.76
CA PRO A 192 -11.59 29.61 -9.42
C PRO A 192 -10.63 29.67 -10.61
N THR A 193 -11.21 29.77 -11.81
CA THR A 193 -10.50 30.18 -13.02
C THR A 193 -10.10 31.65 -12.85
N GLN A 194 -8.80 31.93 -12.67
CA GLN A 194 -8.22 33.14 -13.27
C GLN A 194 -8.02 32.81 -14.76
N PRO A 195 -8.42 33.69 -15.69
CA PRO A 195 -7.58 34.85 -16.02
C PRO A 195 -8.37 36.10 -16.48
N GLU A 196 -7.80 37.30 -16.32
CA GLU A 196 -7.71 38.28 -17.42
C GLU A 196 -6.75 39.41 -17.04
N GLU A 197 -5.56 39.39 -17.65
CA GLU A 197 -4.71 40.56 -17.79
C GLU A 197 -5.40 41.51 -18.79
N ALA A 198 -5.75 42.71 -18.33
CA ALA A 198 -6.07 43.83 -19.21
C ALA A 198 -4.86 44.76 -19.29
N LYS A 199 -4.52 45.09 -20.54
CA LYS A 199 -3.49 46.03 -21.00
C LYS A 199 -3.40 47.34 -20.21
#